data_AF-A0A7W9W6V5-F1
#
_entry.id   AF-A0A7W9W6V5-F1
#
_cell.length_a   1.000
_cell.length_b   1.000
_cell.length_c   1.000
_cell.angle_alpha   90.00
_cell.angle_beta   90.00
_cell.angle_gamma   90.00
#
_symmetry.space_group_name_H-M   'P 1'
#
loop_
_entity.id
_entity.type
_entity.pdbx_description
1 polymer ?
#
loop_
_entity_poly.entity_id
_entity_poly.type
_entity_poly.pdbx_seq_one_letter_code
_entity_poly.pdbx_strand_id
1 'polypeptide(L)'
;MTLALPITCPLCGMQLAMNPKAIGMGAGSWEVQCTECWQACEGVSGYDSRTALAYKQLSELREQFVNTGDITLVEDDILKLAHDYDVTFQDRHCDCGAPFSIAAKPRCPVCSAIVFNSYFHYVFTPDV
;
A
#
# COMPACT_ATOMS: atom_id res chain seq x y z
N MET A 1 2.56 17.13 -9.10
CA MET A 1 1.74 15.91 -9.04
C MET A 1 2.25 14.98 -10.13
N THR A 2 3.08 13.99 -9.77
CA THR A 2 3.75 13.19 -10.81
C THR A 2 3.81 11.71 -10.43
N LEU A 3 3.65 10.93 -11.49
CA LEU A 3 3.67 9.48 -11.61
C LEU A 3 4.85 8.79 -10.92
N ALA A 4 4.57 7.53 -10.54
CA ALA A 4 5.50 6.44 -10.21
C ALA A 4 6.92 6.65 -10.77
N LEU A 5 7.79 7.27 -9.99
CA LEU A 5 9.21 7.30 -10.30
C LEU A 5 9.77 5.87 -10.15
N PRO A 6 10.75 5.47 -10.98
CA PRO A 6 11.41 4.19 -10.81
C PRO A 6 12.04 4.10 -9.41
N ILE A 7 11.83 2.97 -8.73
CA ILE A 7 12.45 2.67 -7.43
C ILE A 7 13.46 1.54 -7.63
N THR A 8 14.65 1.71 -7.09
CA THR A 8 15.67 0.65 -7.07
C THR A 8 15.52 -0.17 -5.79
N CYS A 9 15.38 -1.49 -5.92
CA CYS A 9 15.38 -2.37 -4.76
C CYS A 9 16.71 -2.25 -4.00
N PRO A 10 16.69 -1.94 -2.69
CA PRO A 10 17.93 -1.74 -1.93
C PRO A 10 18.73 -3.04 -1.73
N LEU A 11 18.10 -4.21 -1.94
CA LEU A 11 18.74 -5.51 -1.74
C LEU A 11 19.34 -6.10 -3.02
N CYS A 12 18.54 -6.21 -4.10
CA CYS A 12 18.98 -6.86 -5.34
C CYS A 12 19.33 -5.88 -6.47
N GLY A 13 19.15 -4.57 -6.27
CA GLY A 13 19.45 -3.53 -7.27
C GLY A 13 18.49 -3.49 -8.47
N MET A 14 17.42 -4.30 -8.47
CA MET A 14 16.43 -4.27 -9.55
C MET A 14 15.75 -2.90 -9.63
N GLN A 15 15.74 -2.31 -10.82
CA GLN A 15 14.95 -1.12 -11.11
C GLN A 15 13.51 -1.51 -11.38
N LEU A 16 12.60 -1.03 -10.54
CA LEU A 16 11.16 -1.20 -10.72
C LEU A 16 10.65 0.01 -11.49
N ALA A 17 10.33 -0.21 -12.77
CA ALA A 17 9.86 0.83 -13.70
C ALA A 17 8.63 1.59 -13.18
N MET A 18 7.85 0.93 -12.36
CA MET A 18 6.70 1.45 -11.66
C MET A 18 6.85 0.93 -10.24
N ASN A 19 6.92 1.83 -9.25
CA ASN A 19 6.67 1.47 -7.86
C ASN A 19 5.41 0.57 -7.84
N PRO A 20 5.37 -0.58 -7.12
CA PRO A 20 4.23 -1.48 -7.16
C PRO A 20 2.92 -0.66 -7.04
N LYS A 21 2.12 -0.77 -8.09
CA LYS A 21 1.37 0.34 -8.70
C LYS A 21 0.22 0.91 -7.88
N ALA A 22 -0.08 2.17 -8.21
CA ALA A 22 -1.34 2.90 -8.10
C ALA A 22 -2.37 2.43 -7.07
N ILE A 23 -2.27 3.03 -5.89
CA ILE A 23 -3.44 3.31 -5.07
C ILE A 23 -4.43 4.16 -5.88
N GLY A 24 -5.69 3.76 -5.94
CA GLY A 24 -6.79 4.60 -6.43
C GLY A 24 -6.92 4.79 -7.94
N MET A 25 -6.34 3.91 -8.77
CA MET A 25 -6.68 3.90 -10.21
C MET A 25 -8.00 3.20 -10.54
N GLY A 26 -8.59 2.48 -9.59
CA GLY A 26 -10.01 2.13 -9.60
C GLY A 26 -10.82 3.26 -8.96
N ALA A 27 -11.90 3.71 -9.60
CA ALA A 27 -12.83 4.65 -8.97
C ALA A 27 -13.35 4.02 -7.66
N GLY A 28 -12.85 4.44 -6.50
CA GLY A 28 -13.38 3.99 -5.21
C GLY A 28 -12.80 2.70 -4.61
N SER A 29 -11.58 2.24 -4.98
CA SER A 29 -10.93 1.13 -4.26
C SER A 29 -9.41 1.25 -4.07
N TRP A 30 -8.91 0.53 -3.06
CA TRP A 30 -7.51 0.37 -2.69
C TRP A 30 -7.09 -1.08 -2.84
N GLU A 31 -5.91 -1.28 -3.39
CA GLU A 31 -5.21 -2.55 -3.33
C GLU A 31 -4.49 -2.72 -1.99
N VAL A 32 -4.40 -3.95 -1.52
CA VAL A 32 -3.64 -4.37 -0.34
C VAL A 32 -2.54 -5.32 -0.79
N GLN A 33 -1.36 -5.21 -0.18
CA GLN A 33 -0.19 -6.00 -0.54
C GLN A 33 -0.16 -7.31 0.25
N CYS A 34 0.48 -8.32 -0.30
CA CYS A 34 0.83 -9.54 0.42
C CYS A 34 1.89 -9.21 1.48
N THR A 35 1.78 -9.83 2.66
CA THR A 35 2.76 -9.60 3.75
C THR A 35 4.14 -10.15 3.44
N GLU A 36 4.27 -11.13 2.52
CA GLU A 36 5.52 -11.85 2.24
C GLU A 36 6.07 -11.65 0.82
N CYS A 37 5.23 -11.39 -0.18
CA CYS A 37 5.67 -11.25 -1.57
C CYS A 37 5.16 -9.97 -2.22
N TRP A 38 5.43 -9.79 -3.51
CA TRP A 38 5.10 -8.56 -4.25
C TRP A 38 3.64 -8.48 -4.72
N GLN A 39 2.88 -9.56 -4.61
CA GLN A 39 1.50 -9.64 -5.11
C GLN A 39 0.59 -8.69 -4.34
N ALA A 40 -0.40 -8.15 -5.04
CA ALA A 40 -1.44 -7.32 -4.48
C ALA A 40 -2.81 -7.85 -4.90
N CYS A 41 -3.84 -7.49 -4.16
CA CYS A 41 -5.22 -7.67 -4.58
C CYS A 41 -6.04 -6.44 -4.23
N GLU A 42 -7.18 -6.23 -4.88
CA GLU A 42 -8.14 -5.22 -4.45
C GLU A 42 -8.64 -5.59 -3.04
N GLY A 43 -8.37 -4.75 -2.04
CA GLY A 43 -8.76 -5.01 -0.66
C GLY A 43 -9.93 -4.15 -0.23
N VAL A 44 -9.72 -2.84 -0.22
CA VAL A 44 -10.63 -1.90 0.43
C VAL A 44 -11.43 -1.14 -0.62
N SER A 45 -12.75 -1.27 -0.62
CA SER A 45 -13.62 -0.51 -1.52
C SER A 45 -14.53 0.46 -0.76
N GLY A 46 -14.69 1.67 -1.30
CA GLY A 46 -15.69 2.64 -0.87
C GLY A 46 -17.12 2.26 -1.24
N TYR A 47 -17.29 1.28 -2.12
CA TYR A 47 -18.60 0.74 -2.52
C TYR A 47 -19.00 -0.53 -1.77
N ASP A 48 -18.06 -1.18 -1.08
CA ASP A 48 -18.36 -2.30 -0.19
C ASP A 48 -18.61 -1.76 1.22
N SER A 49 -19.83 -1.97 1.73
CA SER A 49 -20.24 -1.49 3.06
C SER A 49 -19.37 -2.03 4.20
N ARG A 50 -18.69 -3.16 4.00
CA ARG A 50 -17.76 -3.75 4.99
C ARG A 50 -16.45 -2.98 5.09
N THR A 51 -16.05 -2.29 4.02
CA THR A 51 -14.75 -1.61 3.93
C THR A 51 -14.87 -0.11 3.64
N ALA A 52 -16.09 0.43 3.46
CA ALA A 52 -16.30 1.83 3.09
C ALA A 52 -15.76 2.82 4.13
N LEU A 53 -15.84 2.47 5.42
CA LEU A 53 -15.24 3.28 6.48
C LEU A 53 -13.71 3.26 6.42
N ALA A 54 -13.11 2.07 6.27
CA ALA A 54 -11.67 1.93 6.06
C ALA A 54 -11.20 2.69 4.81
N TYR A 55 -11.96 2.66 3.72
CA TYR A 55 -11.67 3.43 2.50
C TYR A 55 -11.54 4.92 2.81
N LYS A 56 -12.50 5.47 3.56
CA LYS A 56 -12.51 6.89 3.93
C LYS A 56 -11.31 7.23 4.83
N GLN A 57 -11.05 6.43 5.85
CA GLN A 57 -9.95 6.65 6.79
C GLN A 57 -8.58 6.54 6.09
N LEU A 58 -8.40 5.55 5.20
CA LEU A 58 -7.20 5.45 4.37
C LEU A 58 -7.00 6.65 3.45
N SER A 59 -8.09 7.23 2.93
CA SER A 59 -8.02 8.44 2.12
C SER A 59 -7.53 9.64 2.93
N GLU A 60 -8.05 9.82 4.16
CA GLU A 60 -7.63 10.88 5.08
C GLU A 60 -6.16 10.72 5.50
N LEU A 61 -5.74 9.52 5.87
CA LEU A 61 -4.34 9.23 6.24
C LEU A 61 -3.39 9.41 5.06
N ARG A 62 -3.81 9.06 3.84
CA ARG A 62 -3.03 9.36 2.62
C ARG A 62 -2.84 10.86 2.46
N GLU A 63 -3.90 11.65 2.59
CA GLU A 63 -3.80 13.11 2.49
C GLU A 63 -2.87 13.69 3.55
N GLN A 64 -2.94 13.20 4.79
CA GLN A 64 -2.03 13.59 5.87
C GLN A 64 -0.58 13.26 5.50
N PHE A 65 -0.28 12.03 5.08
CA PHE A 65 1.06 11.62 4.66
C PHE A 65 1.58 12.44 3.47
N VAL A 66 0.72 12.72 2.48
CA VAL A 66 1.05 13.55 1.32
C VAL A 66 1.46 14.96 1.73
N ASN A 67 0.80 15.53 2.72
CA ASN A 67 1.04 16.89 3.18
C ASN A 67 2.27 17.00 4.09
N THR A 68 2.59 15.97 4.87
CA THR A 68 3.68 16.02 5.88
C THR A 68 4.95 15.32 5.41
N GLY A 69 4.82 14.27 4.61
CA GLY A 69 5.88 13.33 4.26
C GLY A 69 6.40 12.48 5.40
N ASP A 70 5.73 12.51 6.53
CA ASP A 70 6.12 11.78 7.72
C ASP A 70 5.21 10.57 7.91
N ILE A 71 5.77 9.39 7.65
CA ILE A 71 5.07 8.11 7.81
C ILE A 71 4.74 7.81 9.27
N THR A 72 5.51 8.34 10.23
CA THR A 72 5.31 8.09 11.66
C THR A 72 4.01 8.71 12.17
N LEU A 73 3.51 9.75 11.49
CA LEU A 73 2.26 10.42 11.83
C LEU A 73 1.01 9.64 11.43
N VAL A 74 1.14 8.60 10.63
CA VAL A 74 0.02 7.79 10.11
C VAL A 74 0.16 6.30 10.42
N GLU A 75 1.33 5.85 10.90
CA GLU A 75 1.66 4.44 11.06
C GLU A 75 0.76 3.72 12.07
N ASP A 76 0.53 4.31 13.25
CA ASP A 76 -0.31 3.69 14.28
C ASP A 76 -1.76 3.54 13.82
N ASP A 77 -2.29 4.53 13.10
CA ASP A 77 -3.66 4.48 12.56
C ASP A 77 -3.79 3.45 11.45
N ILE A 78 -2.76 3.29 10.60
CA ILE A 78 -2.72 2.22 9.59
C ILE A 78 -2.70 0.84 10.25
N LEU A 79 -1.86 0.65 11.28
CA LEU A 79 -1.80 -0.63 12.00
C LEU A 79 -3.13 -0.96 12.66
N LYS A 80 -3.83 0.04 13.19
CA LYS A 80 -5.19 -0.12 13.71
C LYS A 80 -6.20 -0.51 12.62
N LEU A 81 -6.16 0.15 11.46
CA LEU A 81 -7.01 -0.21 10.33
C LEU A 81 -6.76 -1.64 9.84
N ALA A 82 -5.49 -2.06 9.77
CA ALA A 82 -5.14 -3.43 9.44
C ALA A 82 -5.72 -4.42 10.46
N HIS A 83 -5.58 -4.14 11.75
CA HIS A 83 -6.17 -4.96 12.82
C HIS A 83 -7.69 -5.11 12.66
N ASP A 84 -8.38 -4.02 12.37
CA ASP A 84 -9.85 -3.98 12.31
C ASP A 84 -10.40 -4.60 11.01
N TYR A 85 -9.69 -4.49 9.88
CA TYR A 85 -10.24 -4.79 8.55
C TYR A 85 -9.52 -5.90 7.78
N ASP A 86 -8.32 -6.35 8.16
CA ASP A 86 -7.63 -7.43 7.43
C ASP A 86 -8.43 -8.75 7.47
N VAL A 87 -9.32 -8.90 8.46
CA VAL A 87 -10.30 -10.00 8.52
C VAL A 87 -11.16 -10.11 7.25
N THR A 88 -11.41 -9.00 6.59
CA THR A 88 -12.24 -8.96 5.37
C THR A 88 -11.54 -9.57 4.15
N PHE A 89 -10.22 -9.82 4.23
CA PHE A 89 -9.43 -10.45 3.18
C PHE A 89 -9.02 -11.89 3.50
N GLN A 90 -9.44 -12.47 4.64
CA GLN A 90 -8.96 -13.78 5.09
C GLN A 90 -9.24 -14.93 4.12
N ASP A 91 -10.33 -14.85 3.36
CA ASP A 91 -10.66 -15.84 2.34
C ASP A 91 -9.78 -15.72 1.08
N ARG A 92 -9.00 -14.64 0.97
CA ARG A 92 -8.08 -14.36 -0.13
C ARG A 92 -6.67 -14.64 0.35
N HIS A 93 -6.10 -15.73 -0.15
CA HIS A 93 -4.69 -16.03 0.08
C HIS A 93 -3.89 -15.63 -1.14
N CYS A 94 -2.70 -15.08 -0.91
CA CYS A 94 -1.75 -14.93 -1.99
C CYS A 94 -1.29 -16.31 -2.47
N ASP A 95 -0.87 -16.44 -3.73
CA ASP A 95 -0.28 -17.67 -4.27
C ASP A 95 0.94 -18.17 -3.47
N CYS A 96 1.61 -17.28 -2.72
CA CYS A 96 2.70 -17.65 -1.82
C CYS A 96 2.22 -18.21 -0.46
N GLY A 97 0.91 -18.26 -0.21
CA GLY A 97 0.28 -18.75 1.02
C GLY A 97 0.14 -17.72 2.15
N ALA A 98 0.73 -16.53 2.00
CA ALA A 98 0.66 -15.48 3.00
C ALA A 98 -0.60 -14.59 2.84
N PRO A 99 -1.05 -13.94 3.92
CA PRO A 99 -2.22 -13.07 3.88
C PRO A 99 -1.91 -11.75 3.15
N PHE A 100 -2.98 -11.05 2.80
CA PHE A 100 -2.94 -9.64 2.42
C PHE A 100 -3.22 -8.75 3.63
N SER A 101 -2.65 -7.55 3.65
CA SER A 101 -2.85 -6.61 4.75
C SER A 101 -2.84 -5.16 4.27
N ILE A 102 -3.66 -4.31 4.91
CA ILE A 102 -3.61 -2.85 4.74
C ILE A 102 -2.24 -2.29 5.15
N ALA A 103 -1.59 -2.91 6.15
CA ALA A 103 -0.28 -2.51 6.64
C ALA A 103 0.89 -3.15 5.87
N ALA A 104 0.64 -3.97 4.85
CA ALA A 104 1.71 -4.56 4.06
C ALA A 104 2.38 -3.50 3.16
N LYS A 105 3.70 -3.43 3.25
CA LYS A 105 4.52 -2.48 2.47
C LYS A 105 4.88 -3.08 1.11
N PRO A 106 5.05 -2.26 0.05
CA PRO A 106 5.46 -2.73 -1.26
C PRO A 106 6.77 -3.52 -1.24
N ARG A 107 6.80 -4.67 -1.93
CA ARG A 107 7.94 -5.59 -1.98
C ARG A 107 8.50 -5.77 -3.39
N CYS A 108 9.77 -6.15 -3.48
CA CYS A 108 10.46 -6.43 -4.73
C CYS A 108 9.93 -7.74 -5.34
N PRO A 109 9.56 -7.76 -6.64
CA PRO A 109 9.10 -8.98 -7.29
C PRO A 109 10.16 -10.07 -7.45
N VAL A 110 11.45 -9.74 -7.29
CA VAL A 110 12.56 -10.69 -7.44
C VAL A 110 13.04 -11.26 -6.11
N CYS A 111 13.23 -10.41 -5.10
CA CYS A 111 13.82 -10.83 -3.82
C CYS A 111 12.90 -10.65 -2.61
N SER A 112 11.66 -10.18 -2.83
CA SER A 112 10.65 -9.92 -1.79
C SER A 112 11.04 -8.90 -0.70
N ALA A 113 12.21 -8.28 -0.77
CA ALA A 113 12.59 -7.19 0.15
C ALA A 113 11.59 -6.02 0.04
N ILE A 114 11.32 -5.35 1.17
CA ILE A 114 10.53 -4.11 1.16
C ILE A 114 11.31 -3.08 0.35
N VAL A 115 10.69 -2.57 -0.72
CA VAL A 115 11.33 -1.62 -1.65
C VAL A 115 11.04 -0.18 -1.30
N PHE A 116 9.97 0.06 -0.54
CA PHE A 116 9.55 1.40 -0.16
C PHE A 116 8.89 1.36 1.22
N ASN A 117 9.41 2.15 2.16
CA ASN A 117 8.89 2.21 3.52
C ASN A 117 7.68 3.14 3.62
N SER A 118 6.58 2.77 2.95
CA SER A 118 5.32 3.51 2.98
C SER A 118 4.15 2.57 2.76
N TYR A 119 3.02 2.90 3.39
CA TYR A 119 1.71 2.28 3.13
C TYR A 119 1.05 2.88 1.90
N PHE A 120 1.44 4.11 1.56
CA PHE A 120 0.89 4.86 0.45
C PHE A 120 1.87 4.90 -0.70
N HIS A 121 1.35 4.71 -1.90
CA HIS A 121 2.10 5.01 -3.10
C HIS A 121 2.13 6.54 -3.29
N TYR A 122 3.15 7.18 -2.72
CA TYR A 122 3.44 8.60 -2.94
C TYR A 122 4.95 8.81 -2.93
N VAL A 123 5.46 9.57 -3.89
CA VAL A 123 6.87 9.98 -3.93
C VAL A 123 6.87 11.50 -3.85
N PHE A 124 7.55 12.06 -2.85
CA PHE A 124 7.89 13.47 -2.82
C PHE A 124 8.79 13.74 -4.02
N THR A 125 8.32 14.53 -4.97
CA THR A 125 9.25 15.24 -5.84
C THR A 125 9.96 16.26 -4.95
N PRO A 126 11.28 16.20 -4.78
CA PRO A 126 12.00 17.33 -4.19
C PRO A 126 11.65 18.56 -5.02
N ASP A 127 11.27 19.65 -4.37
CA ASP A 127 11.12 20.94 -5.04
C ASP A 127 12.43 21.25 -5.76
N VAL A 128 12.33 21.49 -7.06
CA VAL A 128 13.45 21.88 -7.94
C VAL A 128 13.79 23.33 -7.70
#